data_AF-A0A2V9DBP6-F1
#
_entry.id   AF-A0A2V9DBP6-F1
#
_cell.length_a   1.000
_cell.length_b   1.000
_cell.length_c   1.000
_cell.angle_alpha   90.00
_cell.angle_beta   90.00
_cell.angle_gamma   90.00
#
_symmetry.space_group_name_H-M   'P 1'
#
loop_
_entity.id
_entity.type
_entity.pdbx_description
1 polymer ?
#
loop_
_entity_poly.entity_id
_entity_poly.type
_entity_poly.pdbx_seq_one_letter_code
_entity_poly.pdbx_strand_id
1 'polypeptide(L)'
;MATVAGAGDGSLQPTFKRAARIWWAWVWRSLVFGGAAGFFASLVLNLSGILNRISEKAGQYLGAAVGVALAVPVGIWVFQMVLEKDFGEFRIRLVPKAPADPT
;
A
#
# COMPACT_ATOMS: atom_id res chain seq x y z
N MET A 1 43.43 -20.03 -1.51
CA MET A 1 42.26 -20.61 -0.81
C MET A 1 41.50 -19.45 -0.19
N ALA A 2 40.33 -19.11 -0.73
CA ALA A 2 39.44 -18.09 -0.18
C ALA A 2 38.19 -18.81 0.35
N THR A 3 38.03 -18.79 1.66
CA THR A 3 36.85 -19.29 2.37
C THR A 3 35.64 -18.46 1.98
N VAL A 4 34.68 -19.08 1.28
CA VAL A 4 33.36 -18.53 1.05
C VAL A 4 32.64 -18.51 2.40
N ALA A 5 32.76 -17.38 3.10
CA ALA A 5 32.08 -17.15 4.36
C ALA A 5 30.56 -17.17 4.12
N GLY A 6 29.91 -18.22 4.64
CA GLY A 6 28.48 -18.27 4.94
C GLY A 6 27.53 -17.83 3.84
N ALA A 7 27.02 -18.78 3.07
CA ALA A 7 25.68 -18.68 2.50
C ALA A 7 24.65 -18.68 3.66
N GLY A 8 24.58 -17.58 4.39
CA GLY A 8 23.43 -17.25 5.21
C GLY A 8 22.50 -16.48 4.30
N ASP A 9 21.43 -17.11 3.83
CA ASP A 9 20.38 -16.44 3.05
C ASP A 9 20.05 -15.14 3.76
N GLY A 10 20.41 -13.99 3.17
CA GLY A 10 20.33 -12.67 3.81
C GLY A 10 18.90 -12.21 4.15
N SER A 11 17.94 -13.13 4.15
CA SER A 11 16.56 -12.99 4.60
C SER A 11 16.49 -12.99 6.13
N LEU A 12 16.02 -11.88 6.69
CA LEU A 12 15.69 -11.78 8.11
C LEU A 12 14.38 -12.50 8.39
N GLN A 13 14.30 -13.24 9.49
CA GLN A 13 13.07 -13.93 9.88
C GLN A 13 11.91 -12.93 10.03
N PRO A 14 10.73 -13.21 9.45
CA PRO A 14 9.54 -12.38 9.62
C PRO A 14 8.98 -12.56 11.04
N THR A 15 9.48 -11.75 11.98
CA THR A 15 8.98 -11.72 13.35
C THR A 15 7.75 -10.82 13.48
N PHE A 16 6.89 -11.09 14.46
CA PHE A 16 5.73 -10.24 14.76
C PHE A 16 6.09 -8.77 14.95
N LYS A 17 7.21 -8.47 15.60
CA LYS A 17 7.71 -7.09 15.79
C LYS A 17 8.02 -6.41 14.46
N ARG A 18 8.67 -7.10 13.53
CA ARG A 18 8.97 -6.56 12.19
C ARG A 18 7.71 -6.39 11.37
N ALA A 19 6.82 -7.38 11.37
CA ALA A 19 5.53 -7.33 10.68
C ALA A 19 4.65 -6.17 11.19
N ALA A 20 4.56 -5.96 12.51
CA ALA A 20 3.81 -4.86 13.11
C ALA A 20 4.36 -3.49 12.70
N ARG A 21 5.69 -3.32 12.61
CA ARG A 21 6.31 -2.07 12.12
C ARG A 21 5.96 -1.80 10.65
N ILE A 22 5.98 -2.82 9.80
CA ILE A 22 5.61 -2.71 8.38
C ILE A 22 4.11 -2.37 8.26
N TRP A 23 3.26 -3.11 8.98
CA TRP A 23 1.82 -2.88 9.02
C TRP A 23 1.49 -1.46 9.47
N TRP A 24 2.12 -0.98 10.55
CA TRP A 24 1.90 0.38 11.05
C TRP A 24 2.36 1.44 10.04
N ALA A 25 3.51 1.23 9.39
CA ALA A 25 4.01 2.12 8.35
C ALA A 25 3.06 2.24 7.15
N TRP A 26 2.35 1.16 6.83
CA TRP A 26 1.32 1.13 5.79
C TRP A 26 0.01 1.77 6.26
N VAL A 27 -0.50 1.39 7.44
CA VAL A 27 -1.78 1.88 7.96
C VAL A 27 -1.82 3.40 8.07
N TRP A 28 -0.84 4.03 8.73
CA TRP A 28 -0.93 5.48 8.91
C TRP A 28 -0.85 6.23 7.58
N ARG A 29 -0.03 5.75 6.63
CA ARG A 29 0.07 6.34 5.29
C ARG A 29 -1.22 6.15 4.52
N SER A 30 -1.82 4.97 4.55
CA SER A 30 -3.11 4.70 3.94
C SER A 30 -4.20 5.59 4.52
N LEU A 31 -4.20 5.85 5.83
CA LEU A 31 -5.13 6.77 6.46
C LEU A 31 -4.91 8.22 6.02
N VAL A 32 -3.66 8.69 5.96
CA VAL A 32 -3.35 10.07 5.58
C VAL A 32 -3.63 10.31 4.09
N PHE A 33 -3.09 9.48 3.21
CA PHE A 33 -3.26 9.64 1.76
C PHE A 33 -4.66 9.26 1.30
N GLY A 34 -5.23 8.18 1.84
CA GLY A 34 -6.61 7.78 1.55
C GLY A 34 -7.63 8.78 2.08
N GLY A 35 -7.43 9.30 3.29
CA GLY A 35 -8.25 10.35 3.87
C GLY A 35 -8.17 11.65 3.07
N ALA A 36 -6.97 12.08 2.69
CA ALA A 36 -6.79 13.25 1.83
C ALA A 36 -7.47 13.07 0.47
N ALA A 37 -7.24 11.94 -0.21
CA ALA A 37 -7.85 11.66 -1.50
C ALA A 37 -9.39 11.64 -1.41
N GLY A 38 -9.94 10.97 -0.39
CA GLY A 38 -11.38 10.93 -0.14
C GLY A 38 -11.98 12.30 0.16
N PHE A 39 -11.28 13.13 0.94
CA PHE A 39 -11.69 14.50 1.24
C PHE A 39 -11.73 15.36 -0.04
N PHE A 40 -10.66 15.35 -0.84
CA PHE A 40 -10.62 16.11 -2.10
C PHE A 40 -11.68 15.63 -3.10
N ALA A 41 -11.87 14.32 -3.23
CA ALA A 41 -12.91 13.77 -4.09
C ALA A 41 -14.32 14.21 -3.66
N SER A 42 -14.59 14.18 -2.35
CA SER A 42 -15.87 14.61 -1.78
C SER A 42 -16.10 16.10 -2.01
N LEU A 43 -15.06 16.92 -1.83
CA LEU A 43 -15.12 18.35 -2.06
C LEU A 43 -15.44 18.67 -3.54
N VAL A 44 -14.76 18.01 -4.48
CA VAL A 44 -14.98 18.19 -5.92
C VAL A 44 -16.39 17.76 -6.31
N LEU A 45 -16.86 16.60 -5.83
CA LEU A 45 -18.21 16.12 -6.11
C LEU A 45 -19.28 17.07 -5.55
N ASN A 46 -19.08 17.59 -4.34
CA ASN A 46 -20.01 18.55 -3.74
C ASN A 46 -20.04 19.88 -4.51
N LEU A 47 -18.88 20.46 -4.83
CA LEU A 47 -18.76 21.72 -5.57
C LEU A 47 -19.29 21.63 -7.00
N SER A 48 -19.18 20.46 -7.65
CA SER A 48 -19.69 20.25 -9.01
C SER A 48 -21.22 20.35 -9.11
N GLY A 49 -21.94 20.25 -7.98
CA GLY A 49 -23.40 20.23 -7.94
C GLY A 49 -24.03 18.99 -8.59
N ILE A 50 -23.24 18.03 -9.07
CA ILE A 50 -23.71 16.78 -9.67
C ILE A 50 -24.60 16.01 -8.70
N LEU A 51 -24.22 15.99 -7.42
CA LEU A 51 -24.99 15.32 -6.36
C LEU A 51 -26.41 15.88 -6.20
N ASN A 52 -26.64 17.17 -6.50
CA ASN A 52 -27.96 17.80 -6.39
C ASN A 52 -28.86 17.51 -7.61
N ARG A 53 -28.31 16.92 -8.68
CA ARG A 53 -29.02 16.64 -9.94
C ARG A 53 -29.35 15.16 -10.14
N ILE A 54 -28.90 14.30 -9.23
CA ILE A 54 -29.05 12.86 -9.30
C ILE A 54 -29.86 12.34 -8.10
N SER A 55 -30.44 11.15 -8.24
CA SER A 55 -31.11 10.50 -7.11
C SER A 55 -30.11 10.10 -6.03
N GLU A 56 -30.57 10.01 -4.78
CA GLU A 56 -29.73 9.64 -3.64
C GLU A 56 -29.02 8.29 -3.85
N LYS A 57 -29.72 7.30 -4.42
CA LYS A 57 -29.13 6.01 -4.80
C LYS A 57 -28.01 6.18 -5.84
N ALA A 58 -28.22 6.99 -6.88
CA ALA A 58 -27.19 7.24 -7.89
C ALA A 58 -25.97 7.97 -7.29
N GLY A 59 -26.18 8.89 -6.34
CA GLY A 59 -25.11 9.54 -5.60
C GLY A 59 -24.29 8.58 -4.75
N GLN A 60 -24.95 7.62 -4.07
CA GLN A 60 -24.26 6.57 -3.33
C GLN A 60 -23.40 5.69 -4.24
N TYR A 61 -23.94 5.23 -5.38
CA TYR A 61 -23.16 4.44 -6.33
C TYR A 61 -21.99 5.22 -6.93
N LEU A 62 -22.20 6.50 -7.27
CA LEU A 62 -21.14 7.36 -7.77
C LEU A 62 -20.03 7.55 -6.73
N GLY A 63 -20.40 7.85 -5.49
CA GLY A 63 -19.46 8.00 -4.38
C GLY A 63 -18.66 6.72 -4.12
N ALA A 64 -19.32 5.57 -4.13
CA ALA A 64 -18.66 4.27 -4.00
C ALA A 64 -17.69 3.99 -5.16
N ALA A 65 -18.12 4.25 -6.40
CA ALA A 65 -17.29 4.05 -7.59
C ALA A 65 -16.05 4.95 -7.58
N VAL A 66 -16.22 6.24 -7.26
CA VAL A 66 -15.10 7.19 -7.12
C VAL A 66 -14.18 6.78 -5.97
N GLY A 67 -14.75 6.37 -4.83
CA GLY A 67 -13.98 5.89 -3.69
C GLY A 67 -13.10 4.70 -4.03
N VAL A 68 -13.65 3.67 -4.69
CA VAL A 68 -12.87 2.50 -5.15
C VAL A 68 -11.83 2.90 -6.19
N ALA A 69 -12.21 3.73 -7.16
CA ALA A 69 -11.32 4.18 -8.22
C ALA A 69 -10.11 4.96 -7.69
N LEU A 70 -10.25 5.67 -6.58
CA LEU A 70 -9.15 6.38 -5.91
C LEU A 70 -8.39 5.50 -4.91
N ALA A 71 -9.09 4.64 -4.17
CA ALA A 71 -8.49 3.81 -3.14
C ALA A 71 -7.47 2.81 -3.72
N VAL A 72 -7.74 2.24 -4.89
CA VAL A 72 -6.84 1.28 -5.56
C VAL A 72 -5.47 1.90 -5.89
N PRO A 73 -5.38 2.97 -6.72
CA PRO A 73 -4.09 3.56 -7.06
C PRO A 73 -3.38 4.17 -5.85
N VAL A 74 -4.10 4.82 -4.93
CA VAL A 74 -3.51 5.35 -3.69
C VAL A 74 -2.94 4.22 -2.84
N GLY A 75 -3.66 3.11 -2.71
CA GLY A 75 -3.22 1.95 -1.95
C GLY A 75 -1.95 1.31 -2.53
N ILE A 76 -1.87 1.17 -3.86
CA ILE A 76 -0.68 0.68 -4.56
C ILE A 76 0.51 1.61 -4.32
N TRP A 77 0.30 2.92 -4.46
CA TRP A 77 1.36 3.91 -4.26
C TRP A 77 1.86 3.95 -2.82
N VAL A 78 0.96 3.92 -1.84
CA VAL A 78 1.32 3.81 -0.42
C VAL A 78 2.11 2.53 -0.15
N PHE A 79 1.70 1.41 -0.75
CA PHE A 79 2.40 0.14 -0.61
C PHE A 79 3.84 0.22 -1.17
N GLN A 80 4.03 0.84 -2.34
CA GLN A 80 5.36 1.10 -2.89
C GLN A 80 6.22 1.94 -1.93
N MET A 81 5.68 3.01 -1.35
CA MET A 81 6.42 3.79 -0.35
C MET A 81 6.85 2.97 0.87
N VAL A 82 6.04 1.99 1.29
CA VAL A 82 6.40 1.11 2.39
C VAL A 82 7.50 0.13 2.00
N LEU A 83 7.50 -0.38 0.77
CA LEU A 83 8.55 -1.28 0.26
C LEU A 83 9.90 -0.56 0.12
N GLU A 84 9.90 0.70 -0.31
CA GLU A 84 11.11 1.51 -0.47
C GLU A 84 11.65 2.07 0.85
N LYS A 85 10.84 2.01 1.92
CA LYS A 85 11.20 2.55 3.22
C LYS A 85 12.37 1.80 3.85
N ASP A 86 13.36 2.56 4.30
CA ASP A 86 14.36 2.08 5.25
C ASP A 86 13.79 2.08 6.68
N PHE A 87 13.84 0.92 7.35
CA PHE A 87 13.43 0.74 8.75
C PHE A 87 14.62 0.76 9.72
N GLY A 88 15.84 1.06 9.23
CA GLY A 88 17.09 1.09 9.97
C GLY A 88 17.64 -0.31 10.23
N GLU A 89 16.88 -1.14 10.95
CA GLU A 89 17.26 -2.53 11.25
C GLU A 89 17.10 -3.48 10.04
N PHE A 90 16.29 -3.10 9.04
CA PHE A 90 16.03 -3.88 7.83
C PHE A 90 15.40 -3.04 6.72
N ARG A 91 15.40 -3.58 5.50
CA ARG A 91 14.69 -3.05 4.33
C ARG A 91 13.99 -4.18 3.59
N ILE A 92 12.86 -3.90 2.96
CA ILE A 92 12.12 -4.90 2.18
C ILE A 92 12.68 -4.89 0.75
N ARG A 93 13.07 -6.06 0.24
CA ARG A 93 13.46 -6.23 -1.16
C ARG A 93 12.86 -7.51 -1.70
N LEU A 94 12.39 -7.45 -2.94
CA LEU A 94 11.98 -8.63 -3.68
C LEU A 94 13.24 -9.35 -4.17
N VAL A 95 13.38 -10.61 -3.82
CA VAL A 95 14.48 -11.48 -4.26
C VAL A 95 13.89 -12.51 -5.22
N PRO A 96 14.53 -12.79 -6.37
CA PRO A 96 14.08 -13.84 -7.27
C PRO A 96 14.02 -15.18 -6.54
N LYS A 97 12.91 -15.92 -6.71
CA LYS A 97 12.84 -17.30 -6.25
C LYS A 97 13.77 -18.13 -7.14
N ALA A 98 14.76 -18.80 -6.56
CA ALA A 98 15.60 -19.72 -7.31
C ALA A 98 14.71 -20.76 -8.03
N PRO A 99 15.01 -21.11 -9.30
CA PRO A 99 14.24 -22.12 -10.02
C PRO A 99 14.26 -23.42 -9.20
N ALA A 100 13.08 -23.98 -8.95
CA ALA A 100 12.97 -25.26 -8.27
C ALA A 100 13.68 -26.30 -9.13
N ASP A 101 14.69 -26.97 -8.58
CA ASP A 101 15.35 -28.09 -9.25
C ASP A 101 14.29 -29.15 -9.59
N PRO A 102 14.26 -29.65 -10.84
CA PRO A 102 13.36 -30.72 -11.23
C PRO A 102 13.93 -32.05 -10.71
N THR A 103 13.46 -32.50 -9.55
CA THR A 103 13.55 -33.91 -9.13
C THR A 103 12.34 -34.69 -9.60
#